data_AF-A0A922X969-F1
#
_entry.id   AF-A0A922X969-F1
#
_cell.length_a   1.000
_cell.length_b   1.000
_cell.length_c   1.000
_cell.angle_alpha   90.00
_cell.angle_beta   90.00
_cell.angle_gamma   90.00
#
_symmetry.space_group_name_H-M   'P 1'
#
loop_
_entity.id
_entity.type
_entity.pdbx_description
1 polymer ?
#
loop_
_entity_poly.entity_id
_entity_poly.type
_entity_poly.pdbx_seq_one_letter_code
_entity_poly.pdbx_strand_id
1 'polypeptide(L)'
;MSGFENYPAQLAALDREIAHYAALCGVDPADHAAVEACVREVHASWPEDKARQSLHGLLVLRIKLETEMLGEGIVPPPLHGI
;
A
#
# COMPACT_ATOMS: atom_id res chain seq x y z
N MET A 1 23.40 1.63 -10.31
CA MET A 1 22.28 0.68 -10.40
C MET A 1 22.44 -0.33 -9.29
N SER A 2 21.74 -0.13 -8.17
CA SER A 2 21.70 -0.98 -6.97
C SER A 2 20.42 -0.57 -6.25
N GLY A 3 19.55 -1.42 -5.74
CA GLY A 3 19.61 -2.88 -5.61
C GLY A 3 18.25 -3.37 -5.16
N PHE A 4 17.55 -4.06 -6.05
CA PHE A 4 16.31 -4.74 -5.77
C PHE A 4 16.43 -6.16 -6.33
N GLU A 5 17.20 -7.01 -5.65
CA GLU A 5 17.47 -8.38 -6.07
C GLU A 5 16.21 -9.29 -5.98
N ASN A 6 15.06 -8.76 -5.53
CA ASN A 6 13.81 -9.51 -5.46
C ASN A 6 12.57 -8.58 -5.36
N TYR A 7 12.04 -8.12 -6.50
CA TYR A 7 10.78 -7.36 -6.53
C TYR A 7 9.60 -8.11 -5.87
N PRO A 8 9.38 -9.42 -6.11
CA PRO A 8 8.31 -10.16 -5.43
C PRO A 8 8.38 -10.11 -3.91
N ALA A 9 9.56 -10.28 -3.31
CA ALA A 9 9.71 -10.27 -1.86
C ALA A 9 9.44 -8.90 -1.25
N GLN A 10 9.83 -7.83 -1.96
CA GLN A 10 9.57 -6.46 -1.53
C GLN A 10 8.10 -6.10 -1.63
N LEU A 11 7.46 -6.46 -2.74
CA LEU A 11 6.03 -6.23 -2.92
C LEU A 11 5.24 -6.97 -1.84
N ALA A 12 5.59 -8.23 -1.54
CA ALA A 12 4.96 -8.99 -0.46
C ALA A 12 5.20 -8.40 0.94
N ALA A 13 6.36 -7.77 1.19
CA ALA A 13 6.61 -7.06 2.45
C ALA A 13 5.74 -5.80 2.55
N LEU A 14 5.64 -5.07 1.45
CA LEU A 14 4.82 -3.87 1.37
C LEU A 14 3.32 -4.18 1.51
N ASP A 15 2.84 -5.25 0.88
CA ASP A 15 1.45 -5.71 1.00
C ASP A 15 1.09 -6.07 2.45
N ARG A 16 2.02 -6.67 3.21
CA ARG A 16 1.81 -6.94 4.64
C ARG A 16 1.69 -5.66 5.46
N GLU A 17 2.50 -4.65 5.18
CA GLU A 17 2.40 -3.36 5.87
C GLU A 17 1.11 -2.62 5.49
N ILE A 18 0.71 -2.65 4.23
CA ILE A 18 -0.57 -2.09 3.76
C ILE A 18 -1.73 -2.76 4.49
N ALA A 19 -1.76 -4.09 4.57
CA ALA A 19 -2.80 -4.82 5.29
C ALA A 19 -2.87 -4.43 6.77
N HIS A 20 -1.71 -4.24 7.43
CA HIS A 20 -1.65 -3.77 8.81
C HIS A 20 -2.33 -2.41 9.00
N TYR A 21 -1.96 -1.41 8.20
CA TYR A 21 -2.52 -0.06 8.34
C TYR A 21 -3.97 0.04 7.83
N ALA A 22 -4.34 -0.73 6.82
CA ALA A 22 -5.71 -0.84 6.35
C ALA A 22 -6.63 -1.41 7.44
N ALA A 23 -6.17 -2.44 8.18
CA ALA A 23 -6.89 -2.97 9.33
C ALA A 23 -7.06 -1.93 10.46
N LEU A 24 -6.04 -1.11 10.73
CA LEU A 24 -6.17 0.02 11.68
C LEU A 24 -7.18 1.07 11.22
N CYS A 25 -7.35 1.23 9.91
CA CYS A 25 -8.34 2.13 9.32
C CYS A 25 -9.72 1.47 9.11
N GLY A 26 -9.86 0.17 9.38
CA GLY A 26 -11.09 -0.59 9.17
C GLY A 26 -11.51 -0.73 7.70
N VAL A 27 -10.55 -0.66 6.76
CA VAL A 27 -10.81 -0.79 5.32
C VAL A 27 -10.17 -2.03 4.72
N ASP A 28 -10.80 -2.59 3.70
CA ASP A 28 -10.22 -3.62 2.85
C ASP A 28 -9.27 -2.96 1.83
N PRO A 29 -7.96 -3.31 1.77
CA PRO A 29 -7.04 -2.81 0.76
C PRO A 29 -7.49 -3.03 -0.69
N ALA A 30 -8.31 -4.06 -0.96
CA ALA A 30 -8.84 -4.34 -2.28
C ALA A 30 -10.06 -3.46 -2.65
N ASP A 31 -10.69 -2.80 -1.67
CA ASP A 31 -11.77 -1.83 -1.90
C ASP A 31 -11.20 -0.43 -2.10
N HIS A 32 -10.95 -0.09 -3.38
CA HIS A 32 -10.40 1.20 -3.76
C HIS A 32 -11.23 2.39 -3.26
N ALA A 33 -12.57 2.27 -3.25
CA ALA A 33 -13.43 3.36 -2.83
C ALA A 33 -13.36 3.58 -1.31
N ALA A 34 -13.33 2.50 -0.53
CA ALA A 34 -13.14 2.56 0.91
C ALA A 34 -11.77 3.11 1.28
N VAL A 35 -10.71 2.65 0.60
CA VAL A 35 -9.34 3.15 0.79
C VAL A 35 -9.26 4.64 0.46
N GLU A 36 -9.83 5.07 -0.66
CA GLU A 36 -9.83 6.49 -1.07
C GLU A 36 -10.55 7.37 -0.05
N ALA A 37 -11.73 6.95 0.41
CA ALA A 37 -12.46 7.66 1.45
C ALA A 37 -11.63 7.77 2.75
N CYS A 38 -10.98 6.67 3.14
CA CYS A 38 -10.14 6.59 4.32
C CYS A 38 -8.94 7.56 4.24
N VAL A 39 -8.17 7.54 3.15
CA VAL A 39 -6.97 8.39 3.04
C VAL A 39 -7.28 9.87 2.86
N ARG A 40 -8.50 10.21 2.42
CA ARG A 40 -8.96 11.59 2.25
C ARG A 40 -9.64 12.18 3.49
N GLU A 41 -9.95 11.36 4.50
CA GLU A 41 -10.63 11.85 5.70
C GLU A 41 -9.70 12.78 6.50
N VAL A 42 -10.18 13.99 6.75
CA VAL A 42 -9.42 15.07 7.39
C VAL A 42 -9.74 15.06 8.89
N HIS A 43 -8.80 14.56 9.70
CA HIS A 43 -8.65 14.85 11.14
C HIS A 43 -9.71 14.28 12.10
N ALA A 44 -9.70 12.97 12.30
CA ALA A 44 -10.49 12.32 13.37
C ALA A 44 -9.73 12.25 14.71
N SER A 45 -8.43 11.91 14.70
CA SER A 45 -7.54 11.89 15.88
C SER A 45 -6.06 11.68 15.49
N TRP A 46 -5.10 12.10 16.33
CA TRP A 46 -3.65 12.02 16.01
C TRP A 46 -3.12 10.61 15.69
N PRO A 47 -3.53 9.52 16.40
CA PRO A 47 -3.09 8.17 16.07
C PRO A 47 -3.69 7.63 14.76
N GLU A 48 -4.98 7.89 14.51
CA GLU A 48 -5.66 7.47 13.29
C GLU A 48 -5.12 8.24 12.07
N ASP A 49 -4.83 9.53 12.23
CA ASP A 49 -4.19 10.34 11.20
C ASP A 49 -2.82 9.76 10.81
N LYS A 50 -2.04 9.26 11.78
CA LYS A 50 -0.75 8.61 11.49
C LYS A 50 -0.95 7.30 10.73
N ALA A 51 -1.92 6.48 11.10
CA ALA A 51 -2.21 5.23 10.39
C ALA A 51 -2.65 5.48 8.94
N ARG A 52 -3.52 6.48 8.70
CA ARG A 52 -3.96 6.89 7.36
C ARG A 52 -2.82 7.44 6.51
N GLN A 53 -1.96 8.28 7.10
CA GLN A 53 -0.76 8.79 6.43
C GLN A 53 0.20 7.68 6.04
N SER A 54 0.44 6.72 6.95
CA SER A 54 1.24 5.53 6.68
C SER A 54 0.62 4.69 5.55
N LEU A 55 -0.68 4.40 5.61
CA LEU A 55 -1.39 3.67 4.57
C LEU A 55 -1.25 4.35 3.20
N HIS A 56 -1.48 5.66 3.12
CA HIS A 56 -1.33 6.43 1.89
C HIS A 56 0.11 6.38 1.35
N GLY A 57 1.10 6.56 2.22
CA GLY A 57 2.51 6.47 1.84
C GLY A 57 2.89 5.09 1.28
N LEU A 58 2.42 4.01 1.91
CA LEU A 58 2.67 2.65 1.48
C LEU A 58 2.00 2.32 0.14
N LEU A 59 0.77 2.78 -0.08
CA LEU A 59 0.08 2.63 -1.37
C LEU A 59 0.84 3.34 -2.51
N VAL A 60 1.34 4.55 -2.26
CA VAL A 60 2.19 5.27 -3.23
C VAL A 60 3.50 4.53 -3.49
N LEU A 61 4.14 3.97 -2.45
CA LEU A 61 5.34 3.14 -2.62
C LEU A 61 5.05 1.88 -3.45
N ARG A 62 3.87 1.28 -3.28
CA ARG A 62 3.46 0.08 -4.01
C ARG A 62 3.35 0.38 -5.49
N ILE A 63 2.67 1.46 -5.84
CA ILE A 63 2.53 1.92 -7.23
C ILE A 63 3.90 2.17 -7.87
N LYS A 64 4.86 2.76 -7.13
CA LYS A 64 6.22 2.96 -7.63
C LYS A 64 6.91 1.63 -7.91
N LEU A 65 6.85 0.69 -6.98
CA LEU A 65 7.44 -0.63 -7.15
C LEU A 65 6.80 -1.40 -8.31
N GLU A 66 5.48 -1.34 -8.47
CA GLU A 66 4.76 -1.91 -9.60
C GLU A 66 5.20 -1.28 -10.93
N THR A 67 5.42 0.03 -10.95
CA THR A 67 5.91 0.74 -12.13
C THR A 67 7.33 0.27 -12.51
N GLU A 68 8.19 0.05 -11.53
CA GLU A 68 9.54 -0.52 -11.74
C GLU A 68 9.46 -1.96 -12.25
N MET A 69 8.63 -2.81 -11.64
CA MET A 69 8.39 -4.19 -12.08
C MET A 69 7.92 -4.25 -13.54
N LEU A 70 6.94 -3.42 -13.91
CA LEU A 70 6.46 -3.33 -15.29
C LEU A 70 7.55 -2.85 -16.25
N GLY A 71 8.41 -1.92 -15.82
CA GLY A 71 9.57 -1.47 -16.59
C GLY A 71 10.58 -2.58 -16.89
N GLU A 72 10.62 -3.62 -16.05
CA GLU A 72 11.45 -4.82 -16.24
C GLU A 72 10.70 -6.00 -16.88
N GLY A 73 9.44 -5.82 -17.30
CA GLY A 73 8.62 -6.87 -17.89
C GLY A 73 8.05 -7.88 -16.87
N ILE A 74 8.07 -7.54 -15.58
CA ILE A 74 7.49 -8.34 -14.50
C ILE A 74 6.07 -7.83 -14.23
N VAL A 75 5.08 -8.73 -14.25
CA VAL A 75 3.70 -8.39 -13.91
C VAL A 75 3.51 -8.47 -12.40
N PRO A 76 3.17 -7.37 -11.71
CA PRO A 76 2.92 -7.40 -10.28
C PRO A 76 1.62 -8.18 -9.97
N PRO A 77 1.58 -9.01 -8.91
CA PRO A 77 0.34 -9.57 -8.41
C PRO A 77 -0.61 -8.48 -7.89
N PRO A 78 -1.93 -8.71 -7.94
CA PRO A 78 -2.90 -7.77 -7.40
C PRO A 78 -2.76 -7.63 -5.89
N LEU A 79 -3.10 -6.45 -5.36
CA LEU A 79 -3.22 -6.26 -3.91
C LEU A 79 -4.42 -7.09 -3.42
N HIS A 80 -4.16 -8.06 -2.57
CA HIS A 80 -5.22 -8.88 -1.99
C HIS A 80 -5.81 -8.19 -0.75
N GLY A 81 -7.11 -8.35 -0.57
CA GLY A 81 -7.84 -7.90 0.60
C GLY A 81 -7.68 -8.79 1.82
N ILE A 82 -8.31 -8.39 2.92
CA ILE A 82 -8.41 -9.13 4.20
C ILE A 82 -9.56 -10.13 4.22
#